data_AF-A0AAV8XG05-F1
#
_entry.id   AF-A0AAV8XG05-F1
#
_cell.length_a   1.000
_cell.length_b   1.000
_cell.length_c   1.000
_cell.angle_alpha   90.00
_cell.angle_beta   90.00
_cell.angle_gamma   90.00
#
_symmetry.space_group_name_H-M   'P 1'
#
loop_
_entity.id
_entity.type
_entity.pdbx_description
1 polymer ?
#
loop_
_entity_poly.entity_id
_entity_poly.type
_entity_poly.pdbx_seq_one_letter_code
_entity_poly.pdbx_strand_id
1 'polypeptide(L)'
;MTFRNCRCSFHEAEKEKCWISSYMKKREKFGKFHKLINELDDFKFKNYFRVTREQFYELHELIAVDIQKQNTNFRRAIGTEERLAICLR
;
A
#
# COMPACT_ATOMS: atom_id res chain seq x y z
N MET A 1 -13.93 -17.46 18.87
CA MET A 1 -14.25 -17.71 17.44
C MET A 1 -12.97 -18.10 16.73
N THR A 2 -12.98 -19.27 16.12
CA THR A 2 -11.81 -20.10 15.83
C THR A 2 -10.91 -19.51 14.75
N PHE A 3 -9.65 -19.33 15.15
CA PHE A 3 -8.48 -19.21 14.28
C PHE A 3 -8.47 -20.39 13.29
N ARG A 4 -8.69 -20.14 12.00
CA ARG A 4 -8.28 -21.09 10.97
C ARG A 4 -6.85 -20.79 10.58
N ASN A 5 -5.99 -21.44 11.34
CA ASN A 5 -4.60 -21.69 11.02
C ASN A 5 -4.58 -22.47 9.68
N CYS A 6 -4.17 -21.83 8.59
CA CYS A 6 -3.92 -22.53 7.33
C CYS A 6 -2.44 -22.37 6.98
N ARG A 7 -1.65 -23.25 7.60
CA ARG A 7 -0.42 -23.80 7.01
C ARG A 7 -0.75 -24.22 5.59
N CYS A 8 0.04 -23.79 4.61
CA CYS A 8 0.32 -24.60 3.44
C CYS A 8 1.65 -24.18 2.83
N SER A 9 2.62 -25.04 3.08
CA SER A 9 3.78 -25.22 2.23
C SER A 9 3.34 -25.46 0.80
N PHE A 10 4.02 -24.77 -0.12
CA PHE A 10 4.42 -25.20 -1.45
C PHE A 10 3.88 -26.60 -1.87
N HIS A 11 2.74 -26.65 -2.58
CA HIS A 11 2.44 -27.63 -3.64
C HIS A 11 1.13 -27.24 -4.33
N GLU A 12 1.13 -27.39 -5.65
CA GLU A 12 0.03 -27.10 -6.58
C GLU A 12 -1.22 -27.91 -6.26
N ALA A 13 -2.25 -27.30 -5.68
CA ALA A 13 -3.61 -27.80 -5.76
C ALA A 13 -4.64 -26.71 -5.41
N GLU A 14 -5.70 -26.70 -6.22
CA GLU A 14 -6.98 -26.03 -6.01
C GLU A 14 -7.02 -24.51 -6.24
N LYS A 15 -7.73 -24.15 -7.33
CA LYS A 15 -8.26 -22.82 -7.61
C LYS A 15 -9.27 -22.44 -6.53
N GLU A 16 -8.78 -22.17 -5.33
CA GLU A 16 -9.52 -21.38 -4.36
C GLU A 16 -9.92 -20.09 -5.08
N LYS A 17 -11.20 -19.71 -4.97
CA LYS A 17 -11.75 -18.46 -5.51
C LYS A 17 -11.08 -17.27 -4.82
N CYS A 18 -9.83 -17.02 -5.15
CA CYS A 18 -9.09 -15.84 -4.75
C CYS A 18 -9.66 -14.68 -5.56
N TRP A 19 -10.77 -14.11 -5.08
CA TRP A 19 -11.29 -12.82 -5.54
C TRP A 19 -10.20 -11.74 -5.52
N ILE A 20 -9.22 -11.91 -4.63
CA ILE A 20 -8.00 -11.12 -4.58
C ILE A 20 -6.92 -11.87 -5.36
N SER A 21 -6.63 -11.40 -6.57
CA SER A 21 -5.53 -11.90 -7.39
C SER A 21 -4.20 -11.89 -6.61
N SER A 22 -3.34 -12.89 -6.85
CA SER A 22 -1.98 -12.96 -6.31
C SER A 22 -1.17 -11.68 -6.58
N TYR A 23 -1.49 -10.95 -7.65
CA TYR A 23 -0.93 -9.63 -7.95
C TYR A 23 -1.29 -8.58 -6.89
N MET A 24 -2.54 -8.58 -6.41
CA MET A 24 -2.98 -7.65 -5.37
C MET A 24 -2.34 -7.93 -4.01
N LYS A 25 -1.96 -9.19 -3.71
CA LYS A 25 -1.17 -9.54 -2.53
C LYS A 25 0.26 -8.98 -2.58
N LYS A 26 0.85 -8.85 -3.77
CA LYS A 26 2.19 -8.28 -3.97
C LYS A 26 2.22 -6.74 -3.89
N ARG A 27 1.05 -6.07 -3.92
CA ARG A 27 0.95 -4.60 -3.91
C ARG A 27 1.62 -3.97 -2.68
N GLU A 28 1.51 -4.60 -1.52
CA GLU A 28 2.09 -4.09 -0.27
C GLU A 28 3.63 -4.03 -0.29
N LYS A 29 4.29 -4.85 -1.13
CA LYS A 29 5.76 -4.88 -1.25
C LYS A 29 6.29 -4.29 -2.56
N PHE A 30 5.52 -4.40 -3.63
CA PHE A 30 5.92 -4.01 -4.99
C PHE A 30 4.99 -2.95 -5.60
N GLY A 31 4.23 -2.25 -4.75
CA GLY A 31 3.38 -1.15 -5.17
C GLY A 31 4.20 -0.08 -5.88
N LYS A 32 3.59 0.58 -6.88
CA LYS A 32 4.22 1.70 -7.60
C LYS A 32 4.72 2.78 -6.63
N PHE A 33 4.01 2.99 -5.52
CA PHE A 33 4.40 3.92 -4.48
C PHE A 33 5.70 3.55 -3.78
N HIS A 34 5.83 2.32 -3.25
CA HIS A 34 7.05 1.89 -2.58
C HIS A 34 8.27 1.97 -3.50
N LYS A 35 8.09 1.65 -4.79
CA LYS A 35 9.11 1.82 -5.80
C LYS A 35 9.45 3.31 -6.01
N LEU A 36 8.45 4.19 -6.13
CA LEU A 36 8.68 5.63 -6.29
C LEU A 36 9.37 6.27 -5.08
N ILE A 37 8.94 5.99 -3.85
CA ILE A 37 9.51 6.57 -2.63
C ILE A 37 10.97 6.14 -2.44
N ASN A 38 11.27 4.88 -2.75
CA ASN A 38 12.59 4.30 -2.50
C ASN A 38 13.59 4.57 -3.65
N GLU A 39 13.14 4.67 -4.90
CA GLU A 39 14.04 4.86 -6.06
C GLU A 39 14.18 6.32 -6.52
N LEU A 40 13.30 7.23 -6.10
CA LEU A 40 13.41 8.64 -6.49
C LEU A 40 14.39 9.41 -5.58
N ASP A 41 15.28 10.13 -6.23
CA ASP A 41 16.10 11.18 -5.61
C ASP A 41 15.23 12.39 -5.21
N ASP A 42 15.63 13.17 -4.20
CA ASP A 42 14.83 14.29 -3.66
C ASP A 42 14.40 15.30 -4.71
N PHE A 43 15.28 15.60 -5.68
CA PHE A 43 14.93 16.53 -6.75
C PHE A 43 13.83 15.97 -7.67
N LYS A 44 13.92 14.67 -7.98
CA LYS A 44 12.91 13.98 -8.80
C LYS A 44 11.61 13.78 -8.04
N PHE A 45 11.70 13.51 -6.74
CA PHE A 45 10.54 13.43 -5.84
C PHE A 45 9.78 14.75 -5.82
N LYS A 46 10.50 15.87 -5.61
CA LYS A 46 9.91 17.21 -5.64
C LYS A 46 9.28 17.55 -6.99
N ASN A 47 9.92 17.19 -8.10
CA ASN A 47 9.31 17.40 -9.42
C ASN A 47 8.06 16.54 -9.64
N TYR A 48 8.03 15.33 -9.10
CA TYR A 48 6.90 14.41 -9.27
C TYR A 48 5.69 14.83 -8.42
N PHE A 49 5.88 15.03 -7.12
CA PHE A 49 4.81 15.33 -6.17
C PHE A 49 4.58 16.83 -5.91
N ARG A 50 5.46 17.69 -6.45
CA ARG A 50 5.48 19.15 -6.22
C ARG A 50 5.66 19.57 -4.76
N VAL A 51 6.09 18.64 -3.91
CA VAL A 51 6.39 18.83 -2.48
C VAL A 51 7.71 18.16 -2.13
N THR A 52 8.43 18.66 -1.12
CA THR A 52 9.62 17.95 -0.59
C THR A 52 9.18 16.72 0.21
N ARG A 53 10.12 15.80 0.49
CA ARG A 53 9.81 14.64 1.35
C ARG A 53 9.34 15.07 2.74
N GLU A 54 10.00 16.07 3.32
CA GLU A 54 9.65 16.62 4.63
C GLU A 54 8.21 17.12 4.64
N GLN A 55 7.85 17.97 3.68
CA GLN A 55 6.48 18.48 3.53
C GLN A 55 5.46 17.37 3.28
N PHE A 56 5.85 16.32 2.55
CA PHE A 56 4.99 15.16 2.33
C PHE A 56 4.68 14.44 3.65
N TYR A 57 5.69 14.20 4.50
CA TYR A 57 5.49 13.56 5.80
C TYR A 57 4.73 14.45 6.79
N GLU A 58 5.02 15.76 6.83
CA GLU A 58 4.25 16.71 7.65
C GLU A 58 2.78 16.74 7.25
N LEU A 59 2.50 16.84 5.94
CA LEU A 59 1.15 16.80 5.41
C LEU A 59 0.49 15.45 5.72
N HIS A 60 1.25 14.36 5.60
CA HIS A 60 0.77 13.02 5.91
C HIS A 60 0.35 12.89 7.37
N GLU A 61 1.16 13.34 8.33
CA GLU A 61 0.80 13.29 9.76
C GLU A 61 -0.51 14.01 10.05
N LEU A 62 -0.73 15.17 9.44
CA LEU A 62 -1.94 15.98 9.64
C LEU A 62 -3.19 15.27 9.12
N ILE A 63 -3.12 14.66 7.93
CA ILE A 63 -4.29 14.05 7.30
C ILE A 63 -4.43 12.56 7.62
N ALA A 64 -3.39 11.91 8.15
CA ALA A 64 -3.31 10.46 8.32
C ALA A 64 -4.53 9.93 9.06
N VAL A 65 -4.96 10.64 10.11
CA VAL A 65 -6.11 10.30 10.94
C VAL A 65 -7.42 10.31 10.12
N ASP A 66 -7.61 11.30 9.26
CA ASP A 66 -8.81 11.44 8.41
C ASP A 66 -8.82 10.46 7.22
N ILE A 67 -7.63 10.16 6.67
CA ILE A 67 -7.51 9.27 5.50
C ILE A 67 -7.26 7.81 5.90
N GLN A 68 -7.17 7.49 7.19
CA GLN A 68 -7.02 6.10 7.62
C GLN A 68 -8.31 5.32 7.37
N LYS A 69 -8.19 4.22 6.62
CA LYS A 69 -9.30 3.27 6.41
C LYS A 69 -9.03 1.99 7.18
N GLN A 70 -10.07 1.44 7.77
CA GLN A 70 -9.96 0.14 8.44
C GLN A 70 -9.87 -0.99 7.42
N ASN A 71 -9.07 -2.00 7.78
CA ASN A 71 -9.01 -3.24 7.02
C ASN A 71 -10.33 -4.00 7.20
N THR A 72 -10.89 -4.47 6.08
CA THR A 72 -12.09 -5.30 6.11
C THR A 72 -11.73 -6.75 5.81
N ASN A 73 -12.64 -7.68 6.14
CA ASN A 73 -12.46 -9.11 5.87
C ASN A 73 -12.26 -9.42 4.37
N PHE A 74 -12.75 -8.53 3.49
CA PHE A 74 -12.68 -8.68 2.04
C PHE A 74 -11.44 -8.07 1.40
N ARG A 75 -10.91 -6.97 1.96
CA ARG A 75 -9.76 -6.27 1.39
C ARG A 75 -9.00 -5.47 2.44
N ARG A 76 -7.67 -5.50 2.33
CA ARG A 76 -6.79 -4.56 3.03
C ARG A 76 -6.97 -3.14 2.49
N ALA A 77 -7.10 -2.19 3.40
CA ALA A 77 -7.08 -0.78 3.09
C ALA A 77 -5.73 -0.39 2.47
N ILE A 78 -5.78 0.59 1.58
CA ILE A 78 -4.57 1.19 1.02
C ILE A 78 -3.91 2.02 2.12
N GLY A 79 -2.58 1.92 2.25
CA GLY A 79 -1.81 2.73 3.20
C GLY A 79 -2.10 4.22 3.03
N THR A 80 -2.12 4.95 4.13
CA THR A 80 -2.40 6.39 4.15
C THR A 80 -1.38 7.17 3.32
N GLU A 81 -0.11 6.76 3.35
CA GLU A 81 0.96 7.35 2.53
C GLU A 81 0.72 7.10 1.03
N GLU A 82 0.36 5.86 0.66
CA GLU A 82 0.01 5.51 -0.71
C GLU A 82 -1.17 6.33 -1.22
N ARG A 83 -2.18 6.56 -0.37
CA ARG A 83 -3.33 7.41 -0.71
C ARG A 83 -2.92 8.85 -0.95
N LEU A 84 -2.11 9.42 -0.06
CA LEU A 84 -1.62 10.78 -0.21
C LEU A 84 -0.83 10.95 -1.50
N ALA A 85 0.06 10.00 -1.81
CA ALA A 85 0.83 10.02 -3.05
C ALA A 85 -0.03 9.90 -4.31
N ILE A 86 -1.14 9.16 -4.27
CA ILE A 86 -2.10 9.13 -5.39
C ILE A 86 -2.81 10.48 -5.54
N CYS A 87 -3.12 11.15 -4.43
CA CYS A 87 -3.78 12.45 -4.43
C CYS A 87 -2.89 13.60 -4.95
N LEU A 88 -1.58 13.53 -4.69
CA LEU A 88 -0.60 14.55 -5.10
C LEU A 88 -0.05 14.37 -6.52
N ARG A 89 -0.49 13.32 -7.23
CA ARG A 89 0.01 12.97 -8.56
C ARG A 89 -0.45 13.93 -9.66
#